data_AF-A0A447RH35-F1
#
_entry.id   AF-A0A447RH35-F1
#
_cell.length_a   1.000
_cell.length_b   1.000
_cell.length_c   1.000
_cell.angle_alpha   90.00
_cell.angle_beta   90.00
_cell.angle_gamma   90.00
#
_symmetry.space_group_name_H-M   'P 1'
#
loop_
_entity.id
_entity.type
_entity.pdbx_description
1 polymer ?
#
loop_
_entity_poly.entity_id
_entity_poly.type
_entity_poly.pdbx_seq_one_letter_code
_entity_poly.pdbx_strand_id
1 'polypeptide(L)'
;MNRLNPAMLLGTFALAATALLLIAVFSGSMLAVYALILVSFCMAPCWPTNFGLVIKGMGKDTQTAGSIVVMSIIGGAVIPLVMGIISDMNGGNMQIAFIAPLLCFVYVAFYGFWCVRKGV
;
A
#
# COMPACT_ATOMS: atom_id res chain seq x y z
N MET A 1 5.66 -4.91 25.47
CA MET A 1 5.86 -3.56 24.89
C MET A 1 5.07 -3.49 23.59
N ASN A 2 3.86 -2.93 23.56
CA ASN A 2 3.18 -2.48 22.32
C ASN A 2 1.97 -1.63 22.70
N ARG A 3 2.07 -0.31 22.59
CA ARG A 3 0.99 0.63 22.93
C ARG A 3 0.16 1.10 21.72
N LEU A 4 0.49 0.66 20.52
CA LEU A 4 -0.14 1.14 19.28
C LEU A 4 -0.95 0.03 18.63
N ASN A 5 -2.20 0.35 18.27
CA ASN A 5 -3.09 -0.54 17.53
C ASN A 5 -2.51 -0.81 16.12
N PRO A 6 -2.22 -2.08 15.75
CA PRO A 6 -1.67 -2.42 14.43
C PRO A 6 -2.51 -1.88 13.27
N ALA A 7 -3.84 -1.86 13.42
CA ALA A 7 -4.73 -1.31 12.39
C ALA A 7 -4.55 0.21 12.21
N MET A 8 -4.31 0.95 13.31
CA MET A 8 -4.01 2.38 13.23
C MET A 8 -2.65 2.62 12.59
N LEU A 9 -1.65 1.79 12.91
CA LEU A 9 -0.32 1.88 12.33
C LEU A 9 -0.38 1.68 10.81
N LEU A 10 -1.09 0.65 10.33
CA LEU A 10 -1.28 0.41 8.90
C LEU A 10 -1.95 1.60 8.22
N GLY A 11 -3.05 2.10 8.81
CA GLY A 11 -3.81 3.23 8.26
C GLY A 11 -2.98 4.51 8.15
N THR A 12 -2.22 4.86 9.19
CA THR A 12 -1.41 6.10 9.19
C THR A 12 -0.23 6.02 8.23
N PHE A 13 0.48 4.88 8.18
CA PHE A 13 1.60 4.70 7.25
C PHE A 13 1.15 4.65 5.79
N ALA A 14 0.02 4.00 5.49
CA ALA A 14 -0.54 3.98 4.14
C ALA A 14 -1.07 5.36 3.72
N LEU A 15 -1.64 6.13 4.65
CA LEU A 15 -2.08 7.50 4.39
C LEU A 15 -0.88 8.44 4.14
N ALA A 16 0.21 8.29 4.90
CA ALA A 16 1.45 9.01 4.65
C ALA A 16 2.05 8.66 3.28
N ALA A 17 2.09 7.38 2.92
CA ALA A 17 2.54 6.92 1.60
C ALA A 17 1.67 7.51 0.47
N THR A 18 0.35 7.57 0.67
CA THR A 18 -0.58 8.19 -0.30
C THR A 18 -0.28 9.68 -0.50
N ALA A 19 -0.04 10.42 0.58
CA ALA A 19 0.30 11.85 0.51
C ALA A 19 1.64 12.07 -0.22
N LEU A 20 2.65 11.24 0.05
CA LEU A 20 3.93 11.29 -0.65
C LEU A 20 3.81 10.94 -2.14
N LEU A 21 2.98 9.96 -2.50
CA LEU A 21 2.69 9.62 -3.90
C LEU A 21 1.94 10.75 -4.62
N LEU A 22 1.00 11.43 -3.96
CA LEU A 22 0.39 12.65 -4.51
C LEU A 22 1.44 13.70 -4.84
N ILE A 23 2.37 13.97 -3.92
CA ILE A 23 3.48 14.90 -4.15
C ILE A 23 4.34 14.46 -5.34
N ALA A 24 4.64 13.16 -5.46
CA ALA A 24 5.42 12.61 -6.57
C ALA A 24 4.70 12.72 -7.93
N VAL A 25 3.37 12.61 -7.95
CA VAL A 25 2.57 12.79 -9.18
C VAL A 25 2.56 14.26 -9.63
N PHE A 26 2.45 15.20 -8.69
CA PHE A 26 2.39 16.64 -9.01
C PHE A 26 3.75 17.32 -9.16
N SER A 27 4.82 16.73 -8.63
CA SER A 27 6.18 17.29 -8.67
C SER A 27 7.02 16.52 -9.69
N GLY A 28 7.52 17.17 -10.75
CA GLY A 28 8.39 16.54 -11.76
C GLY A 28 9.89 16.68 -11.51
N SER A 29 10.28 17.20 -10.35
CA SER A 29 11.68 17.50 -10.01
C SER A 29 12.30 16.42 -9.09
N MET A 30 13.54 16.64 -8.65
CA MET A 30 14.24 15.80 -7.66
C MET A 30 13.40 15.53 -6.40
N LEU A 31 12.45 16.41 -6.07
CA LEU A 31 11.50 16.25 -4.98
C LEU A 31 10.66 14.96 -5.11
N ALA A 32 10.28 14.58 -6.33
CA ALA A 32 9.54 13.34 -6.59
C ALA A 32 10.35 12.10 -6.19
N VAL A 33 11.64 12.12 -6.51
CA VAL A 33 12.57 11.02 -6.19
C VAL A 33 12.69 10.86 -4.68
N TYR A 34 12.88 11.96 -3.94
CA TYR A 34 12.91 11.92 -2.48
C TYR A 34 11.59 11.45 -1.87
N ALA A 35 10.45 11.87 -2.44
CA ALA A 35 9.14 11.40 -2.01
C ALA A 35 8.98 9.88 -2.20
N LEU A 36 9.41 9.33 -3.34
CA LEU A 36 9.36 7.88 -3.62
C LEU A 36 10.28 7.06 -2.70
N ILE A 37 11.44 7.60 -2.34
CA ILE A 37 12.33 6.98 -1.35
C ILE A 37 11.62 6.91 0.01
N LEU A 38 10.95 7.99 0.43
CA LEU A 38 10.17 8.02 1.67
C LEU A 38 8.96 7.07 1.62
N VAL A 39 8.31 6.89 0.47
CA VAL A 39 7.24 5.89 0.29
C VAL A 39 7.77 4.48 0.56
N SER A 40 8.96 4.15 0.07
CA SER A 40 9.61 2.86 0.33
C SER A 40 9.80 2.62 1.83
N PHE A 41 10.16 3.66 2.58
CA PHE A 41 10.24 3.59 4.04
C PHE A 41 8.86 3.33 4.67
N CYS A 42 7.81 4.01 4.22
CA CYS A 42 6.45 3.79 4.71
C CYS A 42 5.89 2.39 4.41
N MET A 43 6.40 1.73 3.37
CA MET A 43 5.95 0.40 2.94
C MET A 43 6.46 -0.73 3.85
N ALA A 44 7.59 -0.54 4.54
CA ALA A 44 8.21 -1.56 5.40
C ALA A 44 7.26 -2.16 6.46
N PRO A 45 6.52 -1.37 7.28
CA PRO A 45 5.59 -1.93 8.25
C PRO A 45 4.27 -2.43 7.63
N CYS A 46 3.93 -2.06 6.39
CA CYS A 46 2.61 -2.33 5.83
C CYS A 46 2.35 -3.83 5.63
N TRP A 47 3.30 -4.57 5.06
CA TRP A 47 3.14 -6.01 4.81
C TRP A 47 2.94 -6.85 6.09
N PRO A 48 3.84 -6.82 7.09
CA PRO A 48 3.68 -7.63 8.30
C PRO A 48 2.44 -7.24 9.11
N THR A 49 2.08 -5.95 9.11
CA THR A 49 0.89 -5.46 9.80
C THR A 49 -0.39 -5.94 9.10
N ASN A 50 -0.46 -5.84 7.77
CA ASN A 50 -1.60 -6.32 6.99
C ASN A 50 -1.75 -7.84 7.12
N PHE A 51 -0.65 -8.60 7.00
CA PHE A 51 -0.66 -10.05 7.15
C PHE A 51 -1.18 -10.44 8.54
N GLY A 52 -0.67 -9.79 9.59
CA GLY A 52 -1.12 -9.99 10.96
C GLY A 52 -2.61 -9.69 11.17
N LEU A 53 -3.14 -8.62 10.55
CA LEU A 53 -4.55 -8.27 10.65
C LEU A 53 -5.46 -9.26 9.93
N VAL A 54 -5.07 -9.78 8.77
CA VAL A 54 -5.89 -10.73 8.01
C VAL A 54 -6.02 -12.08 8.72
N ILE A 55 -4.95 -12.56 9.37
CA ILE A 55 -4.98 -13.85 10.07
C ILE A 55 -5.58 -13.73 11.49
N LYS A 56 -5.73 -12.52 12.02
CA LYS A 56 -6.22 -12.32 13.39
C LYS A 56 -7.69 -12.73 13.49
N GLY A 57 -7.98 -13.65 14.39
CA GLY A 57 -9.34 -14.15 14.64
C GLY A 57 -9.79 -15.28 13.70
N MET A 58 -8.93 -15.77 12.80
CA MET A 58 -9.25 -16.86 11.87
C MET A 58 -9.24 -18.27 12.50
N GLY A 59 -8.64 -18.45 13.68
CA GLY A 59 -8.63 -19.73 14.40
C GLY A 59 -8.07 -20.88 13.54
N LYS A 60 -8.90 -21.89 13.25
CA LYS A 60 -8.54 -23.06 12.44
C LYS A 60 -8.22 -22.70 10.98
N ASP A 61 -8.75 -21.60 10.47
CA ASP A 61 -8.58 -21.18 9.08
C ASP A 61 -7.38 -20.24 8.87
N THR A 62 -6.56 -20.00 9.90
CA THR A 62 -5.38 -19.12 9.84
C THR A 62 -4.41 -19.55 8.73
N GLN A 63 -4.21 -20.84 8.54
CA GLN A 63 -3.32 -21.36 7.49
C GLN A 63 -3.87 -21.06 6.09
N THR A 64 -5.18 -21.24 5.88
CA THR A 64 -5.85 -20.96 4.61
C THR A 64 -5.84 -19.45 4.31
N ALA A 65 -6.17 -18.61 5.30
CA ALA A 65 -6.12 -17.15 5.16
C ALA A 65 -4.71 -16.66 4.81
N GLY A 66 -3.69 -17.14 5.52
CA GLY A 66 -2.30 -16.79 5.22
C GLY A 66 -1.90 -17.19 3.80
N SER A 67 -2.34 -18.37 3.34
CA SER A 67 -2.07 -18.86 1.98
C SER A 67 -2.69 -17.95 0.91
N ILE A 68 -3.94 -17.50 1.12
CA ILE A 68 -4.64 -16.58 0.20
C ILE A 68 -3.93 -15.22 0.13
N VAL A 69 -3.46 -14.69 1.27
CA VAL A 69 -2.70 -13.43 1.29
C VAL A 69 -1.39 -13.56 0.49
N VAL A 70 -0.68 -14.68 0.63
CA VAL A 70 0.55 -14.92 -0.13
C VAL A 70 0.27 -15.10 -1.63
N MET A 71 -0.81 -15.78 -2.01
CA MET A 71 -1.22 -15.88 -3.42
C MET A 71 -1.56 -14.51 -4.03
N SER A 72 -2.00 -13.55 -3.20
CA SER A 72 -2.32 -12.18 -3.64
C SER A 72 -1.09 -11.37 -4.07
N ILE A 73 0.13 -11.86 -3.85
CA ILE A 73 1.38 -11.26 -4.34
C ILE A 73 1.39 -11.13 -5.88
N ILE A 74 0.55 -11.89 -6.60
CA ILE A 74 0.34 -11.74 -8.05
C ILE A 74 -0.02 -10.29 -8.44
N GLY A 75 -0.64 -9.52 -7.55
CA GLY A 75 -0.88 -8.09 -7.76
C GLY A 75 0.40 -7.29 -8.03
N GLY A 76 1.53 -7.71 -7.47
CA GLY A 76 2.84 -7.12 -7.73
C GLY A 76 3.35 -7.31 -9.17
N ALA A 77 2.81 -8.25 -9.94
CA ALA A 77 3.07 -8.34 -11.39
C ALA A 77 2.04 -7.57 -12.22
N VAL A 78 0.78 -7.54 -11.76
CA VAL A 78 -0.33 -6.86 -12.46
C VAL A 78 -0.19 -5.34 -12.41
N ILE A 79 0.14 -4.77 -11.24
CA ILE A 79 0.23 -3.30 -11.08
C ILE A 79 1.35 -2.69 -11.94
N PRO A 80 2.59 -3.23 -11.99
CA PRO A 80 3.62 -2.71 -12.90
C PRO A 80 3.24 -2.80 -14.38
N LEU A 81 2.53 -3.85 -14.81
CA LEU A 81 2.02 -3.95 -16.18
C LEU A 81 1.02 -2.81 -16.47
N VAL A 82 0.10 -2.56 -15.55
CA VAL A 82 -0.85 -1.44 -15.66
C VAL A 82 -0.12 -0.09 -15.68
N MET A 83 0.91 0.08 -14.85
CA MET A 83 1.77 1.28 -14.86
C MET A 83 2.47 1.47 -16.21
N GLY A 84 2.99 0.40 -16.80
CA GLY A 84 3.63 0.42 -18.12
C GLY A 84 2.66 0.86 -19.21
N ILE A 85 1.47 0.26 -19.26
CA ILE A 85 0.43 0.62 -20.22
C ILE A 85 0.01 2.09 -20.07
N ILE A 86 -0.21 2.55 -18.83
CA ILE A 86 -0.56 3.96 -18.56
C ILE A 86 0.56 4.90 -19.02
N SER A 87 1.82 4.55 -18.76
CA SER A 87 2.97 5.33 -19.20
C SER A 87 3.03 5.43 -20.74
N ASP A 88 2.86 4.31 -21.44
CA ASP A 88 2.95 4.24 -22.90
C ASP A 88 1.81 5.01 -23.57
N MET A 89 0.59 4.94 -23.02
CA MET A 89 -0.57 5.69 -23.51
C MET A 89 -0.41 7.21 -23.34
N ASN A 90 0.33 7.65 -22.32
CA ASN A 90 0.54 9.06 -22.00
C ASN A 90 1.88 9.61 -22.56
N GLY A 91 2.44 8.97 -23.60
CA GLY A 91 3.64 9.45 -24.29
C GLY A 91 4.93 9.29 -23.50
N GLY A 92 5.00 8.30 -22.60
CA GLY A 92 6.17 8.03 -21.76
C GLY A 92 6.21 8.81 -20.44
N ASN A 93 5.12 9.49 -20.06
CA ASN A 93 5.09 10.23 -18.81
C ASN A 93 4.88 9.31 -17.60
N MET A 94 6.00 8.95 -16.97
CA MET A 94 6.05 8.06 -15.81
C MET A 94 5.36 8.65 -14.56
N GLN A 95 5.17 9.97 -14.48
CA GLN A 95 4.48 10.59 -13.34
C GLN A 95 3.02 10.14 -13.25
N ILE A 96 2.36 10.00 -14.38
CA ILE A 96 0.96 9.58 -14.46
C ILE A 96 0.83 8.11 -14.11
N ALA A 97 1.86 7.29 -14.40
CA ALA A 97 1.88 5.89 -14.01
C ALA A 97 1.82 5.72 -12.47
N PHE A 98 2.32 6.67 -11.68
CA PHE A 98 2.23 6.62 -10.21
C PHE A 98 0.81 6.77 -9.64
N ILE A 99 -0.20 7.07 -10.46
CA ILE A 99 -1.61 6.98 -10.04
C ILE A 99 -2.01 5.54 -9.66
N ALA A 100 -1.45 4.53 -10.34
CA ALA A 100 -1.77 3.14 -10.03
C ALA A 100 -1.38 2.74 -8.59
N PRO A 101 -0.12 2.95 -8.13
CA PRO A 101 0.23 2.69 -6.73
C PRO A 101 -0.48 3.63 -5.76
N LEU A 102 -0.79 4.87 -6.15
CA LEU A 102 -1.56 5.80 -5.33
C LEU A 102 -2.93 5.21 -4.97
N LEU A 103 -3.68 4.69 -5.95
CA LEU A 103 -4.97 4.04 -5.71
C LEU A 103 -4.83 2.80 -4.81
N CYS A 104 -3.75 2.04 -4.95
CA CYS A 104 -3.47 0.89 -4.09
C CYS A 104 -3.27 1.32 -2.62
N PHE A 105 -2.46 2.35 -2.36
CA PHE A 105 -2.22 2.84 -1.00
C PHE A 105 -3.45 3.51 -0.38
N VAL A 106 -4.29 4.17 -1.18
CA VAL A 106 -5.60 4.68 -0.72
C VAL A 106 -6.47 3.53 -0.20
N TYR A 107 -6.54 2.42 -0.94
CA TYR A 107 -7.29 1.24 -0.53
C TYR A 107 -6.73 0.61 0.77
N VAL A 108 -5.40 0.51 0.90
CA VAL A 108 -4.76 -0.01 2.12
C VAL A 108 -5.02 0.91 3.32
N ALA A 109 -4.98 2.24 3.13
CA ALA A 109 -5.31 3.20 4.16
C ALA A 109 -6.77 3.05 4.63
N PHE A 110 -7.71 2.92 3.68
CA PHE A 110 -9.11 2.62 3.98
C PHE A 110 -9.26 1.33 4.78
N TYR A 111 -8.60 0.25 4.36
CA TYR A 111 -8.63 -1.04 5.07
C TYR A 111 -8.11 -0.92 6.50
N GLY A 112 -6.99 -0.21 6.72
CA GLY A 112 -6.44 0.04 8.05
C GLY A 112 -7.44 0.75 8.97
N PHE A 113 -8.04 1.86 8.53
CA PHE A 113 -9.03 2.59 9.33
C PHE A 113 -10.33 1.81 9.53
N TRP A 114 -10.73 1.00 8.55
CA TRP A 114 -11.89 0.12 8.67
C TRP A 114 -11.68 -0.97 9.74
N CYS A 115 -10.49 -1.58 9.79
CA CYS A 115 -10.12 -2.53 10.85
C CYS A 115 -10.12 -1.88 12.23
N VAL A 116 -9.64 -0.64 12.36
CA VAL A 116 -9.71 0.12 13.62
C VAL A 116 -11.15 0.27 14.09
N ARG A 117 -12.07 0.64 13.19
CA ARG A 117 -13.49 0.85 13.52
C ARG A 117 -14.20 -0.44 13.93
N LYS A 118 -13.82 -1.58 13.35
CA LYS A 118 -14.35 -2.90 13.73
C LYS A 118 -13.69 -3.51 14.98
N GLY A 119 -12.66 -2.87 15.54
CA GLY A 119 -11.94 -3.38 16.71
C GLY A 119 -11.17 -4.68 16.44
N VAL A 120 -10.85 -4.95 15.17
CA VAL A 120 -10.06 -6.11 14.74
C VAL A 120 -8.59 -5.81 14.91
#